data_AF-A0A2V3YCF1-F1
#
_entry.id   AF-A0A2V3YCF1-F1
#
_cell.length_a   1.000
_cell.length_b   1.000
_cell.length_c   1.000
_cell.angle_alpha   90.00
_cell.angle_beta   90.00
_cell.angle_gamma   90.00
#
_symmetry.space_group_name_H-M   'P 1'
#
loop_
_entity.id
_entity.type
_entity.pdbx_description
1 polymer ?
#
loop_
_entity_poly.entity_id
_entity_poly.type
_entity_poly.pdbx_seq_one_letter_code
_entity_poly.pdbx_strand_id
1 'polypeptide(L)'
;MSLQRKKILQDYVPKQIPTENRKGCQTEYIYQGDWYVWDCTPDTLRSFRLRALAATLLTVCFFLFGALQRTVCNTVSFVAIPSIFSILALMFGTYGLFSRFLRVSRLQEYDFRSMHFKVQAGFGAYTVFILLAAAACFFTIASGNFFFIGRELFTACCYLICGVLSLAICLCFKKLPYHREYGGHYR
;
A
#
# COMPACT_ATOMS: atom_id res chain seq x y z
N MET A 1 -24.09 -17.97 2.52
CA MET A 1 -22.86 -17.61 3.28
C MET A 1 -21.71 -17.50 2.29
N SER A 2 -21.05 -16.35 2.14
CA SER A 2 -20.04 -16.16 1.08
C SER A 2 -18.79 -17.04 1.33
N LEU A 3 -18.16 -17.53 0.26
CA LEU A 3 -16.93 -18.36 0.31
C LEU A 3 -15.82 -17.71 1.15
N GLN A 4 -15.72 -16.38 1.15
CA GLN A 4 -14.79 -15.62 2.00
C GLN A 4 -15.11 -15.74 3.49
N ARG A 5 -16.39 -15.70 3.90
CA ARG A 5 -16.77 -15.93 5.31
C ARG A 5 -16.42 -17.34 5.77
N LYS A 6 -16.58 -18.35 4.90
CA LYS A 6 -16.19 -19.74 5.24
C LYS A 6 -14.69 -19.87 5.49
N LYS A 7 -13.84 -19.21 4.70
CA LYS A 7 -12.38 -19.20 4.92
C LYS A 7 -11.97 -18.41 6.16
N ILE A 8 -12.61 -17.28 6.44
CA ILE A 8 -12.29 -16.46 7.62
C ILE A 8 -12.67 -17.20 8.92
N LEU A 9 -13.77 -17.96 8.92
CA LEU A 9 -14.25 -18.69 10.08
C LEU A 9 -13.62 -20.08 10.26
N GLN A 10 -12.84 -20.57 9.29
CA GLN A 10 -12.22 -21.91 9.37
C GLN A 10 -11.26 -22.03 10.55
N ASP A 11 -10.58 -20.94 10.88
CA ASP A 11 -9.59 -20.91 11.95
C ASP A 11 -10.20 -20.52 13.30
N TYR A 12 -11.51 -20.24 13.37
CA TYR A 12 -12.18 -19.86 14.61
C TYR A 12 -12.89 -21.07 15.20
N VAL A 13 -12.42 -21.51 16.37
CA VAL A 13 -13.00 -22.64 17.10
C VAL A 13 -13.88 -22.11 18.24
N PRO A 14 -15.12 -22.59 18.39
CA PRO A 14 -15.97 -22.23 19.52
C PRO A 14 -15.40 -22.84 20.81
N LYS A 15 -15.09 -21.98 21.79
CA LYS A 15 -14.71 -22.38 23.14
C LYS A 15 -15.77 -21.88 24.12
N GLN A 16 -16.24 -22.78 24.98
CA GLN A 16 -17.15 -22.41 26.05
C GLN A 16 -16.34 -21.83 27.20
N ILE A 17 -16.61 -20.57 27.55
CA ILE A 17 -16.02 -19.89 28.70
C ILE A 17 -17.12 -19.68 29.73
N PRO A 18 -16.91 -20.05 31.00
CA PRO A 18 -17.89 -19.80 32.05
C PRO A 18 -18.10 -18.30 32.23
N THR A 19 -19.35 -17.87 32.26
CA THR A 19 -19.70 -16.46 32.47
C THR A 19 -19.22 -15.99 33.86
N GLU A 20 -18.78 -14.74 34.03
CA GLU A 20 -18.31 -14.19 35.32
C GLU A 20 -19.30 -14.44 36.48
N ASN A 21 -20.60 -14.44 36.18
CA ASN A 21 -21.67 -14.71 37.15
C ASN A 21 -21.82 -16.20 37.55
N ARG A 22 -20.94 -17.09 37.08
CA ARG A 22 -20.96 -18.56 37.29
C ARG A 22 -22.28 -19.25 36.91
N LYS A 23 -23.16 -18.56 36.19
CA LYS A 23 -24.42 -19.08 35.65
C LYS A 23 -24.30 -19.14 34.12
N GLY A 24 -24.05 -20.35 33.62
CA GLY A 24 -23.98 -20.66 32.19
C GLY A 24 -22.58 -20.58 31.58
N CYS A 25 -22.51 -20.94 30.30
CA CYS A 25 -21.33 -20.83 29.46
C CYS A 25 -21.63 -19.87 28.30
N GLN A 26 -20.69 -18.99 28.00
CA GLN A 26 -20.71 -18.20 26.77
C GLN A 26 -19.81 -18.87 25.74
N THR A 27 -20.31 -19.05 24.52
CA THR A 27 -19.49 -19.55 23.41
C THR A 27 -18.72 -18.38 22.81
N GLU A 28 -17.40 -18.36 23.03
CA GLU A 28 -16.49 -17.42 22.37
C GLU A 28 -15.76 -18.12 21.23
N TYR A 29 -15.61 -17.44 20.10
CA TYR A 29 -14.88 -17.96 18.94
C TYR A 29 -13.42 -17.49 19.01
N ILE A 30 -12.51 -18.44 19.21
CA ILE A 30 -11.08 -18.16 19.35
C ILE A 30 -10.36 -18.52 18.05
N TYR A 31 -9.58 -17.58 17.53
CA TYR A 31 -8.72 -17.82 16.37
C TYR A 31 -7.54 -18.73 16.75
N GLN A 32 -7.45 -19.89 16.10
CA GLN A 32 -6.39 -20.90 16.24
C GLN A 32 -5.41 -20.93 15.05
N GLY A 33 -5.63 -20.11 14.03
CA GLY A 33 -4.75 -20.05 12.85
C GLY A 33 -3.42 -19.33 13.12
N ASP A 34 -2.63 -19.18 12.06
CA ASP A 34 -1.33 -18.56 12.13
C ASP A 34 -1.38 -17.06 12.39
N TRP A 35 -0.44 -16.60 13.20
CA TRP A 35 -0.24 -15.20 13.48
C TRP A 35 1.02 -14.70 12.78
N TYR A 36 0.96 -13.48 12.27
CA TYR A 36 2.11 -12.75 11.74
C TYR A 36 2.47 -11.64 12.71
N VAL A 37 3.71 -11.66 13.18
CA VAL A 37 4.22 -10.72 14.19
C VAL A 37 5.36 -9.92 13.57
N TRP A 38 5.36 -8.62 13.82
CA TRP A 38 6.45 -7.75 13.39
C TRP A 38 7.69 -7.95 14.27
N ASP A 39 8.81 -8.34 13.66
CA ASP A 39 10.11 -8.54 14.33
C ASP A 39 10.91 -7.24 14.44
N CYS A 40 10.22 -6.16 14.77
CA CYS A 40 10.86 -4.86 14.82
C CYS A 40 10.34 -4.06 16.01
N THR A 41 11.19 -3.19 16.54
CA THR A 41 10.82 -2.34 17.66
C THR A 41 9.64 -1.44 17.26
N PRO A 42 8.74 -1.09 18.18
CA PRO A 42 7.61 -0.20 17.87
C PRO A 42 8.06 1.13 17.23
N ASP A 43 9.27 1.60 17.59
CA ASP A 43 9.88 2.81 17.04
C ASP A 43 10.28 2.67 15.56
N THR A 44 10.77 1.51 15.14
CA THR A 44 11.08 1.27 13.72
C THR A 44 9.81 1.25 12.86
N LEU A 45 8.75 0.59 13.32
CA LEU A 45 7.46 0.58 12.63
C LEU A 45 6.80 1.97 12.63
N ARG A 46 6.93 2.73 13.72
CA ARG A 46 6.52 4.15 13.79
C ARG A 46 7.31 5.01 12.81
N SER A 47 8.63 4.85 12.77
CA SER A 47 9.52 5.58 11.87
C SER A 47 9.21 5.28 10.41
N PHE A 48 9.00 4.01 10.06
CA PHE A 48 8.56 3.62 8.72
C PHE A 48 7.26 4.31 8.33
N ARG A 49 6.23 4.26 9.20
CA ARG A 49 4.93 4.91 8.93
C ARG A 49 5.07 6.41 8.70
N LEU A 50 5.86 7.10 9.53
CA LEU A 50 6.10 8.53 9.37
C LEU A 50 6.80 8.85 8.05
N ARG A 51 7.86 8.08 7.70
CA ARG A 51 8.57 8.25 6.43
C ARG A 51 7.70 7.93 5.23
N ALA A 52 6.91 6.86 5.30
CA ALA A 52 5.99 6.46 4.23
C ALA A 52 4.87 7.50 4.05
N LEU A 53 4.36 8.08 5.14
CA LEU A 53 3.39 9.17 5.11
C LEU A 53 3.99 10.43 4.48
N ALA A 54 5.19 10.82 4.89
CA ALA A 54 5.89 11.97 4.32
C ALA A 54 6.17 11.76 2.82
N ALA A 55 6.66 10.57 2.43
CA ALA A 55 6.90 10.22 1.04
C ALA A 55 5.61 10.20 0.21
N THR A 56 4.50 9.72 0.78
CA THR A 56 3.17 9.77 0.14
C THR A 56 2.73 11.22 -0.07
N LEU A 57 2.86 12.08 0.95
CA LEU A 57 2.49 13.49 0.85
C LEU A 57 3.32 14.20 -0.22
N LEU A 58 4.65 13.99 -0.23
CA LEU A 58 5.53 14.50 -1.27
C LEU A 58 5.14 13.99 -2.66
N THR A 59 4.79 12.71 -2.78
CA THR A 59 4.30 12.12 -4.04
C THR A 59 3.05 12.84 -4.54
N VAL A 60 2.08 13.13 -3.66
CA VAL A 60 0.88 13.91 -4.02
C VAL A 60 1.25 15.32 -4.46
N CYS A 61 2.12 16.01 -3.72
CA CYS A 61 2.56 17.37 -4.07
C CYS A 61 3.25 17.41 -5.43
N PHE A 62 4.24 16.54 -5.68
CA PHE A 62 4.96 16.48 -6.96
C PHE A 62 4.03 16.08 -8.11
N PHE A 63 3.13 15.13 -7.89
CA PHE A 63 2.15 14.74 -8.90
C PHE A 63 1.27 15.93 -9.29
N LEU A 64 0.75 16.69 -8.31
CA LEU A 64 -0.05 17.89 -8.57
C LEU A 64 0.77 18.98 -9.27
N PHE A 65 2.00 19.25 -8.81
CA PHE A 65 2.87 20.24 -9.45
C PHE A 65 3.18 19.89 -10.91
N GLY A 66 3.38 18.61 -11.23
CA GLY A 66 3.60 18.14 -12.60
C GLY A 66 2.34 18.15 -13.45
N ALA A 67 1.21 17.68 -12.92
CA ALA A 67 -0.07 17.56 -13.62
C ALA A 67 -0.77 18.91 -13.87
N LEU A 68 -0.57 19.89 -12.99
CA LEU A 68 -1.15 21.23 -13.15
C LEU A 68 -0.35 22.12 -14.12
N GLN A 69 0.82 21.67 -14.58
CA GLN A 69 1.53 22.39 -15.64
C GLN A 69 0.73 22.34 -16.94
N ARG A 70 0.64 23.49 -17.61
CA ARG A 70 0.13 23.55 -18.98
C ARG A 70 1.24 23.16 -19.95
N THR A 71 1.35 21.85 -20.21
CA THR A 71 2.37 21.21 -21.04
C THR A 71 1.75 20.31 -22.10
N VAL A 72 2.48 20.06 -23.19
CA VAL A 72 2.07 19.11 -24.22
C VAL A 72 1.99 17.71 -23.63
N CYS A 73 2.95 17.33 -22.77
CA CYS A 73 2.94 16.04 -22.06
C CYS A 73 1.58 15.74 -21.42
N ASN A 74 0.98 16.71 -20.71
CA ASN A 74 -0.29 16.52 -20.01
C ASN A 74 -1.52 16.45 -20.94
N THR A 75 -1.36 16.78 -22.22
CA THR A 75 -2.42 16.66 -23.24
C THR A 75 -2.36 15.33 -24.02
N VAL A 76 -1.21 14.65 -23.98
CA VAL A 76 -1.01 13.40 -24.73
C VAL A 76 -1.64 12.23 -23.98
N SER A 77 -2.51 11.47 -24.66
CA SER A 77 -3.23 10.34 -24.05
C SER A 77 -2.31 9.27 -23.46
N PHE A 78 -1.14 9.04 -24.08
CA PHE A 78 -0.14 8.09 -23.58
C PHE A 78 0.50 8.49 -22.24
N VAL A 79 0.43 9.77 -21.86
CA VAL A 79 0.85 10.26 -20.52
C VAL A 79 -0.35 10.31 -19.59
N ALA A 80 -1.49 10.85 -20.06
CA ALA A 80 -2.68 11.06 -19.26
C ALA A 80 -3.31 9.75 -18.74
N ILE A 81 -3.41 8.72 -19.59
CA ILE A 81 -4.05 7.45 -19.21
C ILE A 81 -3.30 6.74 -18.07
N PRO A 82 -1.97 6.49 -18.18
CA PRO A 82 -1.21 5.92 -17.06
C PRO A 82 -1.26 6.82 -15.81
N SER A 83 -1.22 8.14 -15.98
CA SER A 83 -1.31 9.08 -14.86
C SER A 83 -2.62 8.94 -14.08
N ILE A 84 -3.76 8.76 -14.77
CA ILE A 84 -5.06 8.54 -14.12
C ILE A 84 -5.07 7.20 -13.36
N PHE A 85 -4.60 6.12 -13.98
CA PHE A 85 -4.52 4.81 -13.31
C PHE A 85 -3.56 4.84 -12.11
N SER A 86 -2.51 5.66 -12.16
CA SER A 86 -1.63 5.87 -11.03
C SER A 86 -2.39 6.41 -9.82
N ILE A 87 -3.32 7.36 -9.99
CA ILE A 87 -4.11 7.91 -8.87
C ILE A 87 -4.86 6.80 -8.13
N LEU A 88 -5.52 5.90 -8.89
CA LEU A 88 -6.24 4.76 -8.30
C LEU A 88 -5.29 3.82 -7.54
N ALA A 89 -4.11 3.54 -8.11
CA ALA A 89 -3.10 2.72 -7.46
C ALA A 89 -2.54 3.37 -6.18
N LEU A 90 -2.35 4.69 -6.19
CA LEU A 90 -1.91 5.46 -5.01
C LEU A 90 -2.97 5.39 -3.90
N MET A 91 -4.25 5.56 -4.24
CA MET A 91 -5.35 5.45 -3.29
C MET A 91 -5.41 4.03 -2.68
N PHE A 92 -5.22 2.99 -3.49
CA PHE A 92 -5.22 1.62 -3.02
C PHE A 92 -4.03 1.32 -2.08
N GLY A 93 -2.83 1.75 -2.45
CA GLY A 93 -1.61 1.59 -1.64
C GLY A 93 -1.69 2.36 -0.31
N THR A 94 -2.16 3.59 -0.35
CA THR A 94 -2.33 4.44 0.84
C THR A 94 -3.39 3.88 1.77
N TYR A 95 -4.51 3.34 1.24
CA TYR A 95 -5.50 2.64 2.07
C TYR A 95 -4.88 1.46 2.85
N GLY A 96 -4.00 0.68 2.20
CA GLY A 96 -3.21 -0.35 2.88
C GLY A 96 -2.32 0.22 3.99
N LEU A 97 -1.61 1.32 3.70
CA LEU A 97 -0.66 1.98 4.61
C LEU A 97 -1.35 2.56 5.86
N PHE A 98 -2.57 3.07 5.72
CA PHE A 98 -3.34 3.67 6.82
C PHE A 98 -4.20 2.67 7.59
N SER A 99 -4.24 1.41 7.16
CA SER A 99 -5.02 0.38 7.84
C SER A 99 -4.58 0.23 9.30
N ARG A 100 -5.56 0.02 10.21
CA ARG A 100 -5.29 -0.18 11.65
C ARG A 100 -4.32 -1.34 11.91
N PHE A 101 -4.27 -2.29 10.97
CA PHE A 101 -3.39 -3.45 10.92
C PHE A 101 -1.91 -3.10 11.04
N LEU A 102 -1.44 -1.99 10.46
CA LEU A 102 -0.05 -1.53 10.61
C LEU A 102 0.29 -0.96 12.00
N ARG A 103 -0.68 -0.91 12.92
CA ARG A 103 -0.49 -0.44 14.31
C ARG A 103 -0.49 -1.57 15.33
N VAL A 104 -0.93 -2.76 14.93
CA VAL A 104 -1.02 -3.91 15.82
C VAL A 104 0.27 -4.72 15.68
N SER A 105 0.82 -5.18 16.81
CA SER A 105 2.04 -5.99 16.84
C SER A 105 1.84 -7.38 16.24
N ARG A 106 0.61 -7.90 16.31
CA ARG A 106 0.23 -9.27 15.92
C ARG A 106 -1.02 -9.24 15.05
N LEU A 107 -0.98 -9.92 13.90
CA LEU A 107 -2.05 -9.96 12.92
C LEU A 107 -2.41 -11.38 12.53
N GLN A 108 -3.69 -11.61 12.23
CA GLN A 108 -4.15 -12.86 11.62
C GLN A 108 -3.64 -12.96 10.18
N GLU A 109 -3.43 -14.17 9.67
CA GLU A 109 -2.92 -14.39 8.31
C GLU A 109 -3.72 -13.63 7.24
N TYR A 110 -5.05 -13.67 7.34
CA TYR A 110 -5.92 -13.00 6.36
C TYR A 110 -5.70 -11.49 6.33
N ASP A 111 -5.65 -10.85 7.50
CA ASP A 111 -5.46 -9.40 7.61
C ASP A 111 -4.05 -8.99 7.18
N PHE A 112 -3.03 -9.77 7.58
CA PHE A 112 -1.66 -9.54 7.17
C PHE A 112 -1.51 -9.62 5.65
N ARG A 113 -2.01 -10.70 5.02
CA ARG A 113 -1.92 -10.88 3.57
C ARG A 113 -2.72 -9.81 2.83
N SER A 114 -3.90 -9.44 3.32
CA SER A 114 -4.73 -8.38 2.73
C SER A 114 -4.02 -7.03 2.75
N MET A 115 -3.44 -6.65 3.89
CA MET A 115 -2.68 -5.42 4.06
C MET A 115 -1.39 -5.43 3.21
N HIS A 116 -0.63 -6.52 3.25
CA HIS A 116 0.60 -6.67 2.48
C HIS A 116 0.35 -6.55 0.98
N PHE A 117 -0.72 -7.20 0.49
CA PHE A 117 -1.16 -7.07 -0.89
C PHE A 117 -1.54 -5.64 -1.25
N LYS A 118 -2.34 -4.96 -0.42
CA LYS A 118 -2.74 -3.56 -0.69
C LYS A 118 -1.55 -2.62 -0.82
N VAL A 119 -0.61 -2.70 0.13
CA VAL A 119 0.59 -1.85 0.13
C VAL A 119 1.48 -2.19 -1.07
N GLN A 120 1.82 -3.45 -1.29
CA GLN A 120 2.73 -3.83 -2.37
C GLN A 120 2.13 -3.66 -3.76
N ALA A 121 0.90 -4.14 -3.98
CA ALA A 121 0.25 -4.02 -5.27
C ALA A 121 -0.09 -2.55 -5.57
N GLY A 122 -0.55 -1.78 -4.58
CA GLY A 122 -0.87 -0.36 -4.75
C GLY A 122 0.35 0.48 -5.11
N PHE A 123 1.38 0.52 -4.25
CA PHE A 123 2.59 1.29 -4.54
C PHE A 123 3.41 0.70 -5.69
N GLY A 124 3.38 -0.62 -5.89
CA GLY A 124 4.00 -1.27 -7.05
C GLY A 124 3.34 -0.84 -8.37
N ALA A 125 2.02 -0.93 -8.47
CA ALA A 125 1.28 -0.48 -9.65
C ALA A 125 1.42 1.03 -9.87
N TYR A 126 1.37 1.84 -8.81
CA TYR A 126 1.62 3.29 -8.90
C TYR A 126 2.96 3.58 -9.57
N THR A 127 4.02 2.92 -9.09
CA THR A 127 5.38 3.08 -9.60
C THR A 127 5.43 2.75 -11.10
N VAL A 128 4.83 1.64 -11.51
CA VAL A 128 4.81 1.26 -12.94
C VAL A 128 4.08 2.30 -13.77
N PHE A 129 2.86 2.70 -13.39
CA PHE A 129 2.06 3.64 -14.17
C PHE A 129 2.72 5.02 -14.26
N ILE A 130 3.28 5.54 -13.17
CA ILE A 130 3.89 6.87 -13.16
C ILE A 130 5.23 6.89 -13.90
N LEU A 131 6.00 5.80 -13.87
CA LEU A 131 7.22 5.69 -14.68
C LEU A 131 6.92 5.54 -16.17
N LEU A 132 5.82 4.86 -16.53
CA LEU A 132 5.34 4.83 -17.90
C LEU A 132 4.92 6.23 -18.37
N ALA A 133 4.21 6.99 -17.53
CA ALA A 133 3.87 8.39 -17.83
C ALA A 133 5.13 9.25 -18.00
N ALA A 134 6.12 9.11 -17.12
CA ALA A 134 7.39 9.83 -17.23
C ALA A 134 8.16 9.46 -18.50
N ALA A 135 8.23 8.18 -18.84
CA ALA A 135 8.87 7.71 -20.08
C ALA A 135 8.15 8.26 -21.33
N ALA A 136 6.82 8.29 -21.31
CA ALA A 136 6.03 8.90 -22.37
C ALA A 136 6.29 10.41 -22.48
N CYS A 137 6.46 11.13 -21.37
CA CYS A 137 6.89 12.53 -21.39
C CYS A 137 8.25 12.72 -22.08
N PHE A 138 9.26 11.89 -21.75
CA PHE A 138 10.56 11.95 -22.41
C PHE A 138 10.47 11.65 -23.90
N PHE A 139 9.63 10.69 -24.29
CA PHE A 139 9.39 10.38 -25.68
C PHE A 139 8.75 11.57 -26.43
N THR A 140 7.75 12.23 -25.84
CA THR A 140 7.11 13.42 -26.44
C THR A 140 8.08 14.60 -26.58
N ILE A 141 8.99 14.76 -25.62
CA ILE A 141 10.05 15.77 -25.70
C ILE A 141 11.04 15.42 -26.81
N ALA A 142 11.47 14.15 -26.90
CA ALA A 142 12.38 13.67 -27.92
C ALA A 142 11.80 13.76 -29.35
N SER A 143 10.48 13.63 -29.50
CA SER A 143 9.79 13.82 -30.78
C SER A 143 9.66 15.30 -31.20
N GLY A 144 10.22 16.24 -30.42
CA GLY A 144 10.16 17.67 -30.73
C GLY A 144 8.81 18.33 -30.45
N ASN A 145 7.88 17.64 -29.77
CA ASN A 145 6.53 18.12 -29.55
C ASN A 145 6.42 18.82 -28.20
N PHE A 146 6.86 20.09 -28.15
CA PHE A 146 6.82 20.89 -26.94
C PHE A 146 6.65 22.38 -27.24
N PHE A 147 5.99 23.11 -26.34
CA PHE A 147 5.96 24.58 -26.38
C PHE A 147 7.18 25.20 -25.69
N PHE A 148 7.53 24.67 -24.52
CA PHE A 148 8.65 25.17 -23.71
C PHE A 148 9.32 24.00 -22.99
N ILE A 149 10.52 23.63 -23.45
CA ILE A 149 11.23 22.42 -23.01
C ILE A 149 11.43 22.35 -21.49
N GLY A 150 11.67 23.50 -20.83
CA GLY A 150 11.88 23.53 -19.38
C GLY A 150 10.65 23.11 -18.57
N ARG A 151 9.44 23.41 -19.05
CA ARG A 151 8.19 23.02 -18.38
C ARG A 151 7.88 21.55 -18.61
N GLU A 152 8.14 21.03 -19.80
CA GLU A 152 7.99 19.60 -20.11
C GLU A 152 8.95 18.74 -19.28
N LEU A 153 10.23 19.15 -19.22
CA LEU A 153 11.24 18.48 -18.39
C LEU A 153 10.87 18.55 -16.91
N PHE A 154 10.35 19.68 -16.43
CA PHE A 154 9.85 19.80 -15.07
C PHE A 154 8.72 18.78 -14.79
N THR A 155 7.72 18.67 -15.66
CA THR A 155 6.64 17.67 -15.54
C THR A 155 7.19 16.24 -15.53
N ALA A 156 8.10 15.90 -16.44
CA ALA A 156 8.72 14.58 -16.50
C ALA A 156 9.51 14.26 -15.21
N CYS A 157 10.27 15.23 -14.70
CA CYS A 157 10.99 15.10 -13.43
C CYS A 157 10.05 14.91 -12.24
N CYS A 158 8.93 15.63 -12.17
CA CYS A 158 7.92 15.43 -11.13
C CYS A 158 7.41 13.98 -11.12
N TYR A 159 7.06 13.44 -12.28
CA TYR A 159 6.58 12.04 -12.40
C TYR A 159 7.67 11.01 -12.07
N LEU A 160 8.93 11.26 -12.45
CA LEU A 160 10.06 10.42 -12.04
C LEU A 160 10.23 10.42 -10.51
N ILE A 161 10.22 11.59 -9.87
CA ILE A 161 10.36 11.71 -8.42
C ILE A 161 9.23 10.96 -7.71
N CYS A 162 7.99 11.08 -8.19
CA CYS A 162 6.86 10.29 -7.68
C CYS A 162 7.11 8.78 -7.78
N GLY A 163 7.62 8.30 -8.92
CA GLY A 163 7.97 6.89 -9.11
C GLY A 163 9.04 6.42 -8.13
N VAL A 164 10.11 7.20 -7.95
CA VAL A 164 11.19 6.88 -7.01
C VAL A 164 10.70 6.86 -5.56
N LEU A 165 9.90 7.83 -5.15
CA LEU A 165 9.33 7.88 -3.80
C LEU A 165 8.43 6.67 -3.52
N SER A 166 7.55 6.34 -4.45
CA SER A 166 6.67 5.17 -4.33
C SER A 166 7.43 3.84 -4.31
N LEU A 167 8.46 3.71 -5.15
CA LEU A 167 9.34 2.55 -5.14
C LEU A 167 10.06 2.42 -3.80
N ALA A 168 10.56 3.53 -3.26
CA ALA A 168 11.21 3.56 -1.95
C ALA A 168 10.27 3.08 -0.83
N ILE A 169 9.00 3.49 -0.84
CA ILE A 169 7.98 2.98 0.10
C ILE A 169 7.84 1.46 -0.04
N CYS A 170 7.68 0.95 -1.27
CA CYS A 170 7.49 -0.48 -1.53
C CYS A 170 8.71 -1.31 -1.08
N LEU A 171 9.93 -0.85 -1.36
CA LEU A 171 11.17 -1.52 -0.97
C LEU A 171 11.39 -1.48 0.54
N CYS A 172 11.11 -0.34 1.19
CA CYS A 172 11.22 -0.23 2.64
C CYS A 172 10.19 -1.12 3.35
N PHE A 173 8.97 -1.20 2.80
CA PHE A 173 7.93 -2.08 3.34
C PHE A 173 8.31 -3.55 3.21
N LYS A 174 8.88 -3.97 2.07
CA LYS A 174 9.39 -5.34 1.86
C LYS A 174 10.51 -5.73 2.83
N LYS A 175 11.29 -4.75 3.28
CA LYS A 175 12.41 -4.97 4.21
C LYS A 175 11.98 -5.02 5.68
N LEU A 176 10.72 -4.74 6.02
CA LEU A 176 10.26 -4.85 7.40
C LEU A 176 10.30 -6.32 7.83
N PRO A 177 11.03 -6.65 8.91
CA PRO A 177 11.14 -8.03 9.37
C PRO A 177 9.83 -8.46 10.06
N TYR A 178 9.41 -9.68 9.78
CA TYR A 178 8.27 -10.33 10.40
C TYR A 178 8.49 -11.84 10.40
N HIS A 179 7.91 -12.54 11.37
CA HIS A 179 7.85 -13.99 11.40
C HIS A 179 6.41 -14.47 11.49
N ARG A 180 6.23 -15.74 11.13
CA ARG A 180 5.01 -16.49 11.34
C ARG A 180 5.12 -17.21 12.68
N GLU A 181 4.22 -16.86 13.59
CA GLU A 181 4.01 -17.56 14.84
C GLU A 181 2.89 -18.58 14.61
N TYR A 182 3.25 -19.87 14.64
CA TYR A 182 2.28 -20.93 14.44
C TYR A 182 1.23 -20.88 15.54
N GLY A 183 -0.04 -20.74 15.15
CA GLY A 183 -1.16 -20.90 16.05
C GLY A 183 -1.10 -22.31 16.62
N GLY A 184 -0.99 -22.43 17.95
CA GLY A 184 -0.90 -23.71 18.62
C GLY A 184 -2.08 -24.59 18.23
N HIS A 185 -1.83 -25.59 17.38
CA HIS A 185 -2.61 -26.81 17.34
C HIS A 185 -2.43 -27.50 18.70
N TYR A 186 -3.10 -26.99 19.73
CA TYR A 186 -3.39 -27.78 20.91
C TYR A 186 -4.35 -28.88 20.43
N ARG A 187 -3.76 -29.98 19.97
CA ARG A 187 -4.44 -31.28 19.86
C ARG A 187 -4.86 -31.73 21.25
#